data_AF-A0A2V6TPP8-F1
#
_entry.id   AF-A0A2V6TPP8-F1
#
_cell.length_a   1.000
_cell.length_b   1.000
_cell.length_c   1.000
_cell.angle_alpha   90.00
_cell.angle_beta   90.00
_cell.angle_gamma   90.00
#
_symmetry.space_group_name_H-M   'P 1'
#
loop_
_entity.id
_entity.type
_entity.pdbx_description
1 polymer ?
#
loop_
_entity_poly.entity_id
_entity_poly.type
_entity_poly.pdbx_seq_one_letter_code
_entity_poly.pdbx_strand_id
1 'polypeptide(L)'
;MTGKVERLMRFEGDQILPGDQLPPEKAGGLLLNAMNIAPEFEAEFNEWYDKEHIPALSAVPGVLCARRFRGASGNRRYVALYHLDSPEVPDSAEWKKARESDWTSRLQPQFRDHLRLVLRRYARGR
;
A
#
# COMPACT_ATOMS: atom_id res chain seq x y z
N MET A 1 8.51 30.25 14.05
CA MET A 1 7.50 30.23 12.97
C MET A 1 6.77 28.90 13.02
N THR A 2 5.58 28.85 13.61
CA THR A 2 4.76 27.62 13.71
C THR A 2 4.01 27.46 12.38
N GLY A 3 4.51 26.61 11.49
CA GLY A 3 3.83 26.30 10.24
C GLY A 3 2.54 25.54 10.54
N LYS A 4 1.39 26.17 10.31
CA LYS A 4 0.08 25.51 10.43
C LYS A 4 -0.05 24.53 9.27
N VAL A 5 0.06 23.24 9.56
CA VAL A 5 -0.13 22.18 8.56
C VAL A 5 -1.62 21.90 8.45
N GLU A 6 -2.24 22.22 7.32
CA GLU A 6 -3.69 22.02 7.11
C GLU A 6 -4.09 20.55 7.01
N ARG A 7 -3.15 19.66 6.66
CA ARG A 7 -3.39 18.22 6.48
C ARG A 7 -2.21 17.39 6.99
N LEU A 8 -2.14 17.21 8.32
CA LEU A 8 -1.23 16.24 8.90
C LEU A 8 -1.87 14.85 8.83
N MET A 9 -1.28 13.94 8.06
CA MET A 9 -1.57 12.51 8.14
C MET A 9 -0.46 11.82 8.92
N ARG A 10 -0.83 11.21 10.03
CA ARG A 10 0.05 10.40 10.86
C ARG A 10 -0.46 8.98 10.84
N PHE A 11 0.44 8.05 10.51
CA PHE A 11 0.19 6.62 10.60
C PHE A 11 1.18 6.05 11.60
N GLU A 12 0.65 5.39 12.62
CA GLU A 12 1.44 4.69 13.63
C GLU A 12 1.00 3.23 13.64
N GLY A 13 1.93 2.34 13.30
CA GLY A 13 1.62 0.93 13.17
C GLY A 13 2.87 0.10 12.91
N ASP A 14 2.70 -1.20 13.13
CA ASP A 14 3.76 -2.18 12.94
C ASP A 14 3.83 -2.63 11.48
N GLN A 15 5.04 -2.81 10.95
CA GLN A 15 5.25 -3.41 9.64
C GLN A 15 4.97 -4.91 9.76
N ILE A 16 3.88 -5.37 9.16
CA ILE A 16 3.47 -6.78 9.19
C ILE A 16 4.09 -7.57 8.02
N LEU A 17 4.40 -6.90 6.91
CA LEU A 17 5.09 -7.46 5.76
C LEU A 17 6.08 -6.42 5.22
N PRO A 18 7.32 -6.79 4.87
CA PRO A 18 7.99 -8.07 5.09
C PRO A 18 8.66 -8.15 6.48
N GLY A 19 7.91 -7.94 7.56
CA GLY A 19 8.48 -7.87 8.93
C GLY A 19 9.33 -6.61 9.10
N ASP A 20 10.58 -6.73 9.54
CA ASP A 20 11.45 -5.59 9.87
C ASP A 20 12.35 -5.11 8.71
N GLN A 21 12.15 -5.60 7.47
CA GLN A 21 13.03 -5.17 6.37
C GLN A 21 12.86 -3.67 6.07
N LEU A 22 14.01 -3.04 5.84
CA LEU A 22 14.10 -1.64 5.45
C LEU A 22 13.61 -1.44 4.00
N PRO A 23 13.09 -0.24 3.68
CA PRO A 23 12.76 0.09 2.30
C PRO A 23 13.99 0.07 1.38
N PRO A 24 13.80 -0.24 0.09
CA PRO A 24 14.87 -0.19 -0.89
C PRO A 24 15.45 1.23 -1.02
N GLU A 25 16.75 1.31 -1.32
CA GLU A 25 17.48 2.60 -1.37
C GLU A 25 17.19 3.43 -2.63
N LYS A 26 16.78 2.78 -3.74
CA LYS A 26 16.67 3.39 -5.06
C LYS A 26 15.26 3.27 -5.67
N ALA A 27 14.22 3.61 -4.92
CA ALA A 27 12.88 3.72 -5.49
C ALA A 27 12.71 5.06 -6.24
N GLY A 28 12.26 5.02 -7.49
CA GLY A 28 11.89 6.22 -8.25
C GLY A 28 10.43 6.64 -8.05
N GLY A 29 9.60 5.76 -7.50
CA GLY A 29 8.21 6.04 -7.14
C GLY A 29 7.78 5.37 -5.83
N LEU A 30 6.74 5.92 -5.20
CA LEU A 30 6.07 5.31 -4.04
C LEU A 30 4.55 5.34 -4.25
N LEU A 31 3.91 4.18 -4.20
CA LEU A 31 2.46 4.08 -4.12
C LEU A 31 2.06 3.78 -2.68
N LEU A 32 1.20 4.64 -2.12
CA LEU A 32 0.58 4.45 -0.82
C LEU A 32 -0.91 4.14 -1.01
N ASN A 33 -1.35 3.04 -0.42
CA ASN A 33 -2.76 2.73 -0.24
C ASN A 33 -3.06 2.64 1.26
N ALA A 34 -3.93 3.49 1.76
CA ALA A 34 -4.39 3.42 3.14
C ALA A 34 -5.92 3.25 3.18
N MET A 35 -6.42 2.32 3.96
CA MET A 35 -7.84 1.97 3.95
C MET A 35 -8.28 1.29 5.25
N ASN A 36 -9.60 1.24 5.43
CA ASN A 36 -10.30 0.36 6.33
C ASN A 36 -11.01 -0.73 5.51
N ILE A 37 -11.44 -1.78 6.20
CA ILE A 37 -12.28 -2.84 5.66
C ILE A 37 -13.48 -3.02 6.61
N ALA A 38 -14.63 -3.43 6.08
CA ALA A 38 -15.74 -3.87 6.92
C ALA A 38 -15.26 -4.97 7.90
N PRO A 39 -15.58 -4.89 9.21
CA PRO A 39 -15.02 -5.79 10.23
C PRO A 39 -15.23 -7.28 9.91
N GLU A 40 -16.34 -7.61 9.27
CA GLU A 40 -16.73 -8.98 8.90
C GLU A 40 -15.79 -9.59 7.85
N PHE A 41 -15.12 -8.76 7.06
CA PHE A 41 -14.21 -9.16 5.99
C PHE A 41 -12.74 -8.99 6.36
N GLU A 42 -12.42 -8.61 7.61
CA GLU A 42 -11.06 -8.28 8.00
C GLU A 42 -10.09 -9.48 7.91
N ALA A 43 -10.54 -10.67 8.34
CA ALA A 43 -9.73 -11.87 8.26
C ALA A 43 -9.44 -12.23 6.80
N GLU A 44 -10.48 -12.24 5.96
CA GLU A 44 -10.38 -12.50 4.52
C GLU A 44 -9.50 -11.46 3.80
N PHE A 45 -9.61 -10.19 4.17
CA PHE A 45 -8.78 -9.11 3.64
C PHE A 45 -7.29 -9.32 3.92
N ASN A 46 -6.94 -9.75 5.13
CA ASN A 46 -5.53 -10.03 5.45
C ASN A 46 -5.03 -11.25 4.68
N GLU A 47 -5.85 -12.31 4.60
CA GLU A 47 -5.50 -13.52 3.87
C GLU A 47 -5.32 -13.25 2.36
N TRP A 48 -6.24 -12.50 1.75
CA TRP A 48 -6.14 -12.08 0.36
C TRP A 48 -4.85 -11.29 0.11
N TYR A 49 -4.51 -10.36 0.99
CA TYR A 49 -3.29 -9.57 0.85
C TYR A 49 -2.04 -10.47 0.86
N ASP A 50 -1.96 -11.42 1.80
CA ASP A 50 -0.77 -12.24 2.00
C ASP A 50 -0.62 -13.35 0.96
N LYS A 51 -1.75 -13.95 0.53
CA LYS A 51 -1.74 -15.10 -0.38
C LYS A 51 -1.83 -14.73 -1.86
N GLU A 52 -2.46 -13.61 -2.20
CA GLU A 52 -2.74 -13.27 -3.59
C GLU A 52 -2.22 -11.88 -3.96
N HIS A 53 -2.64 -10.84 -3.24
CA HIS A 53 -2.39 -9.46 -3.68
C HIS A 53 -0.92 -9.07 -3.67
N ILE A 54 -0.21 -9.29 -2.54
CA ILE A 54 1.22 -8.97 -2.45
C ILE A 54 2.03 -9.85 -3.40
N PRO A 55 1.86 -11.18 -3.45
CA PRO A 55 2.59 -12.01 -4.40
C PRO A 55 2.38 -11.58 -5.86
N ALA A 56 1.13 -11.31 -6.25
CA ALA A 56 0.81 -10.88 -7.62
C ALA A 56 1.45 -9.53 -7.97
N LEU A 57 1.34 -8.53 -7.09
CA LEU A 57 1.93 -7.22 -7.33
C LEU A 57 3.46 -7.22 -7.22
N SER A 58 4.04 -8.02 -6.33
CA SER A 58 5.51 -8.12 -6.21
C SER A 58 6.15 -8.79 -7.42
N ALA A 59 5.39 -9.57 -8.19
CA ALA A 59 5.84 -10.16 -9.45
C ALA A 59 5.78 -9.19 -10.64
N VAL A 60 5.15 -8.02 -10.50
CA VAL A 60 5.06 -7.03 -11.58
C VAL A 60 6.43 -6.37 -11.80
N PRO A 61 6.94 -6.32 -13.04
CA PRO A 61 8.16 -5.59 -13.35
C PRO A 61 8.11 -4.13 -12.88
N GLY A 62 9.15 -3.70 -12.17
CA GLY A 62 9.23 -2.36 -11.60
C GLY A 62 8.69 -2.23 -10.17
N VAL A 63 8.14 -3.29 -9.57
CA VAL A 63 7.86 -3.33 -8.13
C VAL A 63 9.11 -3.83 -7.40
N LEU A 64 9.70 -2.95 -6.59
CA LEU A 64 10.94 -3.23 -5.87
C LEU A 64 10.68 -3.87 -4.50
N CYS A 65 9.62 -3.41 -3.82
CA CYS A 65 9.26 -3.90 -2.50
C CYS A 65 7.83 -3.48 -2.16
N ALA A 66 7.01 -4.42 -1.68
CA ALA A 66 5.75 -4.12 -1.04
C ALA A 66 5.91 -4.21 0.48
N ARG A 67 5.33 -3.26 1.21
CA ARG A 67 5.32 -3.22 2.67
C ARG A 67 3.92 -2.99 3.18
N ARG A 68 3.49 -3.74 4.19
CA ARG A 68 2.18 -3.58 4.83
C ARG A 68 2.36 -3.18 6.27
N PHE A 69 1.51 -2.29 6.73
CA PHE A 69 1.45 -1.80 8.09
C PHE A 69 0.03 -1.95 8.63
N ARG A 70 -0.06 -2.33 9.89
CA ARG A 70 -1.31 -2.33 10.65
C ARG A 70 -1.24 -1.22 11.69
N GLY A 71 -2.12 -0.24 11.56
CA GLY A 71 -2.22 0.88 12.48
C GLY A 71 -2.75 0.45 13.83
N ALA A 72 -2.12 0.94 14.90
CA ALA A 72 -2.60 0.78 16.28
C ALA A 72 -3.64 1.85 16.65
N SER A 73 -3.60 3.01 15.96
CA SER A 73 -4.50 4.13 16.16
C SER A 73 -4.65 4.93 14.85
N GLY A 74 -5.71 5.75 14.75
CA GLY A 74 -5.96 6.63 13.60
C GLY A 74 -7.21 6.25 12.81
N ASN A 75 -7.51 7.03 11.77
CA ASN A 75 -8.72 6.87 10.96
C ASN A 75 -8.63 5.75 9.90
N ARG A 76 -7.45 5.15 9.73
CA ARG A 76 -7.19 4.10 8.72
C ARG A 76 -6.33 3.01 9.35
N ARG A 77 -6.85 1.79 9.36
CA ARG A 77 -6.24 0.65 10.05
C ARG A 77 -5.14 -0.02 9.24
N TYR A 78 -5.18 0.06 7.92
CA TYR A 78 -4.19 -0.59 7.06
C TYR A 78 -3.51 0.40 6.14
N VAL A 79 -2.20 0.24 5.98
CA VAL A 79 -1.40 0.94 4.97
C VAL A 79 -0.57 -0.07 4.20
N ALA A 80 -0.63 -0.02 2.88
CA ALA A 80 0.27 -0.74 1.98
C ALA A 80 1.10 0.29 1.20
N LEU A 81 2.43 0.11 1.24
CA LEU A 81 3.41 0.91 0.51
C LEU A 81 4.08 0.04 -0.53
N TYR A 82 4.06 0.46 -1.79
CA TYR A 82 4.79 -0.18 -2.87
C TYR A 82 5.90 0.75 -3.32
N HIS A 83 7.14 0.30 -3.20
CA HIS A 83 8.34 0.97 -3.69
C HIS A 83 8.51 0.54 -5.13
N LEU A 84 8.57 1.52 -6.01
CA LEU A 84 8.51 1.31 -7.44
C LEU A 84 9.77 1.88 -8.09
N ASP A 85 10.20 1.28 -9.18
CA ASP A 85 11.27 1.81 -10.01
C ASP A 85 10.86 3.14 -10.65
N SER A 86 9.59 3.25 -11.05
CA SER A 86 9.00 4.52 -11.51
C SER A 86 7.55 4.70 -11.01
N PRO A 87 7.04 5.94 -10.91
CA PRO A 87 5.67 6.20 -10.51
C PRO A 87 4.61 5.78 -11.55
N GLU A 88 5.02 5.42 -12.77
CA GLU A 88 4.15 4.93 -13.85
C GLU A 88 3.83 3.44 -13.76
N VAL A 89 4.57 2.66 -12.96
CA VAL A 89 4.34 1.22 -12.78
C VAL A 89 2.86 0.87 -12.49
N PRO A 90 2.10 1.61 -11.66
CA PRO A 90 0.69 1.29 -11.39
C PRO A 90 -0.25 1.48 -12.59
N ASP A 91 0.20 2.16 -13.65
CA ASP A 91 -0.58 2.39 -14.88
C ASP A 91 -0.26 1.34 -15.97
N SER A 92 0.76 0.51 -15.75
CA SER A 92 1.18 -0.58 -16.66
C SER A 92 0.09 -1.63 -16.86
N ALA A 93 0.18 -2.37 -17.98
CA ALA A 93 -0.74 -3.46 -18.28
C ALA A 93 -0.55 -4.63 -17.32
N GLU A 94 0.69 -4.91 -16.93
CA GLU A 94 1.10 -5.94 -15.99
C GLU A 94 0.50 -5.68 -14.61
N TRP A 95 0.54 -4.44 -14.12
CA TRP A 95 -0.08 -4.07 -12.85
C TRP A 95 -1.61 -4.21 -12.90
N LYS A 96 -2.25 -3.78 -13.99
CA LYS A 96 -3.70 -3.92 -14.16
C LYS A 96 -4.10 -5.39 -14.14
N LYS A 97 -3.41 -6.21 -14.93
CA LYS A 97 -3.61 -7.66 -14.98
C LYS A 97 -3.37 -8.33 -13.61
N ALA A 98 -2.34 -7.94 -12.87
CA ALA A 98 -2.08 -8.49 -11.54
C ALA A 98 -3.18 -8.14 -10.50
N ARG A 99 -3.99 -7.11 -10.76
CA ARG A 99 -5.16 -6.75 -9.93
C ARG A 99 -6.46 -7.37 -10.40
N GLU A 100 -6.48 -8.01 -11.56
CA GLU A 100 -7.64 -8.70 -12.11
C GLU A 100 -7.74 -10.08 -11.48
N SER A 101 -8.41 -10.16 -10.34
CA SER A 101 -8.79 -11.43 -9.72
C SER A 101 -10.21 -11.38 -9.16
N ASP A 102 -10.85 -12.56 -9.13
CA ASP A 102 -12.18 -12.70 -8.54
C ASP A 102 -12.18 -12.36 -7.05
N TRP A 103 -11.09 -12.69 -6.34
CA TRP A 103 -10.97 -12.35 -4.92
C TRP A 103 -10.85 -10.84 -4.70
N THR A 104 -10.03 -10.17 -5.51
CA THR A 104 -9.92 -8.71 -5.49
C THR A 104 -11.28 -8.06 -5.77
N SER A 105 -12.03 -8.56 -6.76
CA SER A 105 -13.33 -8.01 -7.16
C SER A 105 -14.40 -8.15 -6.06
N ARG A 106 -14.35 -9.24 -5.28
CA ARG A 106 -15.26 -9.46 -4.13
C ARG A 106 -14.95 -8.55 -2.95
N LEU A 107 -13.66 -8.28 -2.68
CA LEU A 107 -13.23 -7.48 -1.52
C LEU A 107 -13.28 -5.97 -1.76
N GLN A 108 -13.02 -5.50 -2.99
CA GLN A 108 -13.00 -4.06 -3.31
C GLN A 108 -14.24 -3.28 -2.83
N PRO A 109 -15.49 -3.76 -3.02
CA PRO A 109 -16.69 -3.07 -2.54
C PRO A 109 -16.75 -2.90 -1.02
N GLN A 110 -15.98 -3.69 -0.26
CA GLN A 110 -15.97 -3.67 1.20
C GLN A 110 -14.94 -2.67 1.77
N PHE A 111 -14.10 -2.07 0.91
CA PHE A 111 -13.09 -1.10 1.33
C PHE A 111 -13.75 0.20 1.79
N ARG A 112 -13.22 0.78 2.87
CA ARG A 112 -13.70 2.03 3.46
C ARG A 112 -12.56 3.03 3.59
N ASP A 113 -12.88 4.31 3.49
CA ASP A 113 -11.93 5.43 3.67
C ASP A 113 -10.68 5.33 2.79
N HIS A 114 -10.79 4.73 1.60
CA HIS A 114 -9.65 4.41 0.75
C HIS A 114 -8.94 5.69 0.28
N LEU A 115 -7.67 5.79 0.66
CA LEU A 115 -6.73 6.80 0.22
C LEU A 115 -5.69 6.12 -0.66
N ARG A 116 -5.57 6.59 -1.90
CA ARG A 116 -4.56 6.15 -2.85
C ARG A 116 -3.71 7.34 -3.30
N LEU A 117 -2.40 7.27 -3.08
CA LEU A 117 -1.45 8.30 -3.46
C LEU A 117 -0.32 7.70 -4.30
N VAL A 118 -0.07 8.25 -5.48
CA VAL A 118 1.11 7.94 -6.30
C VAL A 118 2.08 9.11 -6.17
N LEU A 119 3.19 8.88 -5.49
CA LEU A 119 4.22 9.89 -5.29
C LEU A 119 5.19 9.82 -6.47
N ARG A 120 5.11 10.84 -7.35
CA ARG A 120 6.01 10.99 -8.51
C ARG A 120 7.41 11.50 -8.15
N ARG A 121 7.57 12.09 -6.97
CA ARG A 121 8.85 12.52 -6.43
C ARG A 121 9.02 11.89 -5.05
N TYR A 122 9.82 10.85 -4.99
CA TYR A 122 10.19 10.17 -3.76
C TYR A 122 11.69 10.32 -3.55
N ALA A 123 12.08 10.94 -2.45
CA ALA A 123 13.48 11.02 -2.03
C ALA A 123 13.51 10.72 -0.54
N ARG A 124 14.38 9.79 -0.14
CA ARG A 124 14.60 9.49 1.28
C ARG A 124 15.55 10.54 1.84
N GLY A 125 15.10 11.29 2.85
CA GLY A 125 15.99 12.16 3.63
C GLY A 125 17.12 11.33 4.24
N ARG A 126 18.33 11.89 4.27
CA ARG A 126 19.45 11.33 5.03
C ARG A 126 19.40 11.79 6.47
#